data_AF-A0A2M7TPB4-F1
#
_entry.id   AF-A0A2M7TPB4-F1
#
_cell.length_a   1.000
_cell.length_b   1.000
_cell.length_c   1.000
_cell.angle_alpha   90.00
_cell.angle_beta   90.00
_cell.angle_gamma   90.00
#
_symmetry.space_group_name_H-M   'P 1'
#
loop_
_entity.id
_entity.type
_entity.pdbx_description
1 polymer ?
#
loop_
_entity_poly.entity_id
_entity_poly.type
_entity_poly.pdbx_seq_one_letter_code
_entity_poly.pdbx_strand_id
1 'polypeptide(L)' 'EEKEEEGQLNLNLQANPEDIKIIIGKNGRTIKALRELLKMRAIKEKRKVNLNLNQ' A
#
# COMPACT_ATOMS: atom_id res chain seq x y z
N GLU A 1 9.42 -1.34 -4.63
CA GLU A 1 10.17 -2.42 -3.96
C GLU A 1 9.22 -3.19 -3.04
N GLU A 2 9.22 -4.52 -3.14
CA GLU A 2 8.47 -5.41 -2.23
C GLU A 2 9.47 -6.16 -1.35
N LYS A 3 9.32 -6.03 -0.02
CA LYS A 3 10.14 -6.73 0.97
C LYS A 3 9.24 -7.55 1.87
N GLU A 4 9.49 -8.85 1.94
CA GLU A 4 8.79 -9.76 2.85
C GLU A 4 9.70 -10.05 4.05
N GLU A 5 9.34 -9.54 5.22
CA GLU A 5 10.08 -9.73 6.48
C GLU A 5 9.12 -10.29 7.54
N GLU A 6 9.44 -11.44 8.14
CA GLU A 6 8.71 -12.04 9.27
C GLU A 6 7.17 -12.13 9.10
N GLY A 7 6.70 -12.48 7.89
CA GLY A 7 5.27 -12.56 7.58
C GLY A 7 4.60 -11.21 7.36
N GLN A 8 5.38 -10.14 7.26
CA GLN A 8 4.95 -8.79 6.90
C GLN A 8 5.53 -8.38 5.54
N LEU A 9 4.63 -8.17 4.57
CA LEU A 9 4.94 -7.65 3.25
C LEU A 9 4.97 -6.11 3.30
N ASN A 10 6.16 -5.53 3.24
CA ASN A 10 6.37 -4.11 3.12
C ASN A 10 6.45 -3.73 1.63
N LEU A 11 5.46 -2.98 1.16
CA LEU A 11 5.39 -2.44 -0.18
C LEU A 11 5.82 -0.98 -0.14
N ASN A 12 7.01 -0.71 -0.67
CA ASN A 12 7.49 0.66 -0.91
C ASN A 12 7.19 1.01 -2.36
N LEU A 13 6.19 1.86 -2.56
CA LEU A 13 5.86 2.40 -3.87
C LEU A 13 6.61 3.74 -4.03
N GLN A 14 7.55 3.77 -4.95
CA GLN A 14 8.26 4.98 -5.35
C GLN A 14 7.66 5.43 -6.67
N ALA A 15 7.05 6.61 -6.66
CA ALA A 15 6.36 7.17 -7.82
C ALA A 15 6.55 8.68 -7.83
N ASN A 16 6.40 9.29 -9.00
CA ASN A 16 6.51 10.74 -9.09
C ASN A 16 5.44 11.42 -8.22
N PRO A 17 5.71 12.63 -7.68
CA PRO A 17 4.75 13.34 -6.84
C PRO A 17 3.40 13.60 -7.53
N GLU A 18 3.36 13.69 -8.86
CA GLU A 18 2.12 13.80 -9.64
C GLU A 18 1.31 12.50 -9.60
N ASP A 19 1.96 11.35 -9.75
CA ASP A 19 1.33 10.03 -9.65
C ASP A 19 0.86 9.75 -8.21
N ILE A 20 1.64 10.16 -7.21
CA ILE A 20 1.26 10.01 -5.79
C ILE A 20 -0.03 10.77 -5.49
N LYS A 21 -0.24 11.97 -6.05
CA LYS A 21 -1.52 12.69 -5.91
C LYS A 21 -2.69 11.90 -6.49
N ILE A 22 -2.50 11.23 -7.62
CA ILE A 22 -3.53 10.39 -8.26
C ILE A 22 -3.82 9.16 -7.39
N ILE A 23 -2.77 8.52 -6.87
CA ILE A 23 -2.86 7.32 -6.01
C ILE A 23 -3.54 7.64 -4.68
N ILE A 24 -3.24 8.78 -4.06
CA ILE A 24 -3.96 9.27 -2.87
C ILE A 24 -5.42 9.51 -3.26
N GLY A 25 -5.65 10.14 -4.42
CA GLY A 25 -6.98 10.49 -4.91
C GLY A 25 -7.65 11.60 -4.08
N LYS A 26 -8.84 12.04 -4.50
CA LYS A 26 -9.59 13.09 -3.78
C LYS A 26 -9.84 12.64 -2.33
N ASN A 27 -9.31 13.41 -1.37
CA ASN A 27 -9.41 13.19 0.07
C ASN A 27 -8.84 11.85 0.56
N GLY A 28 -7.90 11.23 -0.15
CA GLY A 28 -7.31 9.96 0.27
C GLY A 28 -8.24 8.75 0.09
N ARG A 29 -9.34 8.89 -0.66
CA ARG A 29 -10.32 7.80 -0.84
C ARG A 29 -9.71 6.60 -1.58
N THR A 30 -8.93 6.86 -2.62
CA THR A 30 -8.32 5.81 -3.46
C THR A 30 -7.32 5.00 -2.65
N ILE A 31 -6.39 5.66 -1.96
CA ILE A 31 -5.39 4.96 -1.13
C ILE A 31 -6.01 4.21 0.04
N LYS A 32 -7.14 4.71 0.59
CA LYS A 32 -7.87 4.02 1.66
C LYS A 32 -8.50 2.72 1.17
N ALA A 33 -9.19 2.76 0.03
CA ALA A 33 -9.76 1.56 -0.58
C ALA A 33 -8.66 0.54 -0.94
N LEU A 34 -7.54 1.00 -1.51
CA LEU A 34 -6.39 0.16 -1.82
C LEU A 34 -5.82 -0.52 -0.56
N ARG A 35 -5.67 0.23 0.54
CA ARG A 35 -5.22 -0.31 1.83
C ARG A 35 -6.19 -1.34 2.41
N GLU A 36 -7.50 -1.12 2.29
CA GLU A 36 -8.49 -2.11 2.74
C GLU A 36 -8.42 -3.41 1.92
N LEU A 37 -8.26 -3.32 0.60
CA LEU A 37 -8.07 -4.48 -0.27
C LEU A 37 -6.80 -5.25 0.09
N LEU A 38 -5.68 -4.54 0.28
CA LEU A 38 -4.43 -5.14 0.71
C LEU A 38 -4.59 -5.82 2.08
N LYS A 39 -5.28 -5.17 3.02
CA LYS A 39 -5.53 -5.71 4.36
C LYS A 39 -6.41 -6.97 4.32
N MET A 40 -7.44 -7.00 3.48
CA MET A 40 -8.27 -8.20 3.29
C MET A 40 -7.45 -9.38 2.74
N ARG A 41 -6.61 -9.13 1.74
CA ARG A 41 -5.69 -10.15 1.21
C ARG A 41 -4.68 -10.60 2.26
N ALA A 42 -4.13 -9.66 3.02
CA ALA A 42 -3.21 -9.89 4.13
C ALA A 42 -3.83 -10.85 5.16
N ILE A 43 -5.08 -10.59 5.58
CA ILE A 43 -5.83 -11.46 6.50
C ILE A 43 -6.01 -12.86 5.92
N LYS A 44 -6.37 -12.98 4.64
CA LYS A 44 -6.55 -14.27 3.96
C LYS A 44 -5.26 -15.09 3.90
N GLU A 45 -4.14 -14.44 3.62
CA GLU A 45 -2.82 -15.08 3.55
C GLU A 45 -2.12 -15.16 4.92
N LYS A 46 -2.76 -14.70 6.01
CA LYS A 46 -2.19 -14.54 7.36
C LYS A 46 -0.86 -13.76 7.38
N ARG A 47 -0.70 -12.83 6.44
CA ARG A 47 0.45 -11.93 6.35
C ARG A 47 0.01 -10.53 6.77
N LYS A 48 0.90 -9.70 7.29
CA LYS A 48 0.63 -8.25 7.42
C LYS A 48 1.11 -7.56 6.16
N VAL A 49 0.39 -6.55 5.67
CA VAL A 49 0.84 -5.76 4.51
C VAL A 49 0.93 -4.30 4.94
N ASN A 50 2.09 -3.68 4.71
CA ASN A 50 2.34 -2.28 5.03
C ASN A 50 2.71 -1.56 3.74
N LEU A 51 1.97 -0.50 3.41
CA LEU A 51 2.20 0.28 2.20
C LEU A 51 2.74 1.66 2.54
N ASN A 52 3.98 1.90 2.13
CA ASN A 52 4.69 3.16 2.22
C ASN A 52 4.80 3.78 0.82
N LEU A 53 4.44 5.05 0.75
CA LEU A 53 4.57 5.88 -0.44
C LEU A 53 5.75 6.80 -0.21
N ASN A 54 6.81 6.62 -0.99
CA ASN A 54 7.98 7.51 -0.96
C ASN A 54 8.00 8.34 -2.24
N GLN A 55 8.37 9.62 -2.10
CA GLN A 55 8.57 10.56 -3.21
C GLN A 55 10.02 10.55 -3.67
#